data_AF-A0A4Q2IZZ7-F1
#
_entry.id   AF-A0A4Q2IZZ7-F1
#
_cell.length_a   1.000
_cell.length_b   1.000
_cell.length_c   1.000
_cell.angle_alpha   90.00
_cell.angle_beta   90.00
_cell.angle_gamma   90.00
#
_symmetry.space_group_name_H-M   'P 1'
#
loop_
_entity.id
_entity.type
_entity.pdbx_description
1 polymer ?
#
loop_
_entity_poly.entity_id
_entity_poly.type
_entity_poly.pdbx_seq_one_letter_code
_entity_poly.pdbx_strand_id
1 'polypeptide(L)'
;MAATACAAVDDVDSCWKDGVLAERRGDAAAAFAAYDRSCSAGLTIYGCYEAGKIAFLNPALRDYRLARKRMARVCASRDVGMGPYGCTYLGIMQRDGLGGERLAGESAYSFVRACFTHNADHNLDGRGCAALGDGLPTARVMGRSDAQWPHEYLRYLAYAMGCTDGMPALCAKAGEIYRAGEAASADWLVLCEDPSAPRAPAGTCQMLADPALSAENGQRQILRRTLAGRFVTVTGLPAVR
;
A
#
# COMPACT_ATOMS: atom_id res chain seq x y z
N MET A 1 37.77 10.91 10.68
CA MET A 1 36.87 12.08 10.62
C MET A 1 35.55 11.66 11.28
N ALA A 2 35.08 12.40 12.27
CA ALA A 2 33.76 12.14 12.85
C ALA A 2 32.69 12.40 11.78
N ALA A 3 31.76 11.47 11.59
CA ALA A 3 30.65 11.67 10.68
C ALA A 3 29.82 12.87 11.17
N THR A 4 29.58 13.85 10.29
CA THR A 4 28.74 15.00 10.60
C THR A 4 27.35 14.52 11.00
N ALA A 5 26.84 15.01 12.14
CA ALA A 5 25.49 14.70 12.57
C ALA A 5 24.46 15.23 11.56
N CYS A 6 23.39 14.49 11.34
CA CYS A 6 22.28 14.95 10.50
C CYS A 6 21.56 16.12 11.18
N ALA A 7 21.15 17.12 10.41
CA ALA A 7 20.42 18.29 10.88
C ALA A 7 19.16 18.50 10.04
N ALA A 8 18.10 19.04 10.63
CA ALA A 8 16.88 19.37 9.89
C ALA A 8 17.16 20.45 8.83
N VAL A 9 16.68 20.23 7.61
CA VAL A 9 16.78 21.20 6.51
C VAL A 9 15.49 21.12 5.69
N ASP A 10 14.64 22.14 5.81
CA ASP A 10 13.29 22.18 5.21
C ASP A 10 12.40 21.02 5.72
N ASP A 11 11.76 20.27 4.84
CA ASP A 11 10.94 19.08 5.13
C ASP A 11 11.75 17.77 5.22
N VAL A 12 13.09 17.87 5.12
CA VAL A 12 14.02 16.74 5.14
C VAL A 12 15.16 16.98 6.14
N ASP A 13 16.24 16.19 6.03
CA ASP A 13 17.47 16.41 6.78
C ASP A 13 18.71 16.44 5.87
N SER A 14 19.82 16.95 6.40
CA SER A 14 21.08 17.10 5.67
C SER A 14 21.64 15.77 5.17
N CYS A 15 21.49 14.67 5.92
CA CYS A 15 21.94 13.36 5.50
C CYS A 15 21.09 12.79 4.36
N TRP A 16 19.79 13.09 4.33
CA TRP A 16 18.95 12.76 3.19
C TRP A 16 19.38 13.54 1.94
N LYS A 17 19.64 14.85 2.06
CA LYS A 17 20.16 15.66 0.95
C LYS A 17 21.50 15.14 0.43
N ASP A 18 22.40 14.72 1.32
CA ASP A 18 23.66 14.06 0.96
C ASP A 18 23.42 12.76 0.16
N GLY A 19 22.42 11.98 0.56
CA GLY A 19 22.00 10.77 -0.14
C GLY A 19 21.55 11.07 -1.58
N VAL A 20 20.69 12.08 -1.77
CA VAL A 20 20.26 12.52 -3.10
C VAL A 20 21.43 12.97 -3.95
N LEU A 21 22.38 13.72 -3.38
CA LEU A 21 23.58 14.15 -4.09
C LEU A 21 24.46 12.98 -4.50
N ALA A 22 24.58 11.95 -3.67
CA ALA A 22 25.31 10.73 -4.00
C ALA A 22 24.61 9.90 -5.09
N GLU A 23 23.29 9.76 -5.05
CA GLU A 23 22.51 9.10 -6.12
C GLU A 23 22.67 9.80 -7.46
N ARG A 24 22.64 11.14 -7.48
CA ARG A 24 22.88 11.92 -8.71
C ARG A 24 24.26 11.71 -9.32
N ARG A 25 25.24 11.29 -8.51
CA ARG A 25 26.59 10.89 -8.97
C ARG A 25 26.70 9.41 -9.33
N GLY A 26 25.63 8.62 -9.17
CA GLY A 26 25.64 7.17 -9.37
C GLY A 26 26.34 6.39 -8.26
N ASP A 27 26.64 7.01 -7.12
CA ASP A 27 27.32 6.36 -6.00
C ASP A 27 26.29 5.75 -5.03
N ALA A 28 25.86 4.53 -5.36
CA ALA A 28 24.85 3.82 -4.58
C ALA A 28 25.29 3.51 -3.14
N ALA A 29 26.59 3.29 -2.91
CA ALA A 29 27.11 2.98 -1.58
C ALA A 29 27.10 4.22 -0.68
N ALA A 30 27.56 5.36 -1.20
CA ALA A 30 27.48 6.62 -0.47
C ALA A 30 26.03 7.07 -0.25
N ALA A 31 25.15 6.89 -1.24
CA ALA A 31 23.72 7.16 -1.12
C ALA A 31 23.08 6.34 0.00
N PHE A 32 23.29 5.03 -0.02
CA PHE A 32 22.81 4.12 1.03
C PHE A 32 23.30 4.54 2.41
N ALA A 33 24.60 4.79 2.56
CA ALA A 33 25.19 5.19 3.84
C ALA A 33 24.60 6.52 4.36
N ALA A 34 24.34 7.48 3.47
CA ALA A 34 23.74 8.76 3.84
C ALA A 34 22.26 8.62 4.24
N TYR A 35 21.46 7.88 3.46
CA TYR A 35 20.07 7.61 3.80
C TYR A 35 19.91 6.78 5.09
N ASP A 36 20.78 5.81 5.34
CA ASP A 36 20.71 5.02 6.57
C ASP A 36 21.06 5.86 7.82
N ARG A 37 21.98 6.82 7.68
CA ARG A 37 22.22 7.85 8.71
C ARG A 37 20.99 8.73 8.92
N SER A 38 20.37 9.24 7.85
CA SER A 38 19.12 10.02 7.93
C SER A 38 18.03 9.23 8.66
N CYS A 39 17.81 7.97 8.30
CA CYS A 39 16.85 7.11 8.98
C CYS A 39 17.17 6.96 10.48
N SER A 40 18.44 6.75 10.81
CA SER A 40 18.89 6.57 12.19
C SER A 40 18.76 7.85 13.02
N ALA A 41 18.97 9.02 12.42
CA ALA A 41 18.73 10.31 13.05
C ALA A 41 17.24 10.54 13.35
N GLY A 42 16.34 9.95 12.57
CA GLY A 42 14.89 9.97 12.83
C GLY A 42 14.23 11.33 12.63
N LEU A 43 14.90 12.25 11.93
CA LEU A 43 14.40 13.59 11.62
C LEU A 43 13.39 13.58 10.46
N THR A 44 13.51 12.62 9.53
CA THR A 44 12.54 12.37 8.45
C THR A 44 12.38 10.87 8.22
N ILE A 45 11.22 10.46 7.69
CA ILE A 45 10.97 9.08 7.30
C ILE A 45 11.61 8.73 5.95
N TYR A 46 11.91 9.74 5.12
CA TYR A 46 12.40 9.55 3.76
C TYR A 46 13.75 8.82 3.72
N GLY A 47 14.64 9.08 4.68
CA GLY A 47 15.90 8.33 4.81
C GLY A 47 15.65 6.83 5.03
N CYS A 48 14.64 6.46 5.81
CA CYS A 48 14.29 5.05 6.01
C CYS A 48 13.73 4.41 4.73
N TYR A 49 12.90 5.14 3.99
CA TYR A 49 12.35 4.67 2.73
C TYR A 49 13.45 4.41 1.69
N GLU A 50 14.32 5.39 1.48
CA GLU A 50 15.39 5.28 0.47
C GLU A 50 16.45 4.24 0.84
N ALA A 51 16.92 4.22 2.09
CA ALA A 51 17.85 3.19 2.56
C ALA A 51 17.24 1.78 2.45
N GLY A 52 15.96 1.62 2.84
CA GLY A 52 15.25 0.35 2.71
C GLY A 52 15.08 -0.09 1.26
N LYS A 53 14.79 0.83 0.35
CA LYS A 53 14.63 0.56 -1.09
C LYS A 53 15.95 0.10 -1.71
N ILE A 54 17.06 0.78 -1.38
CA ILE A 54 18.39 0.38 -1.84
C ILE A 54 18.75 -1.02 -1.31
N ALA A 55 18.56 -1.25 -0.01
CA ALA A 55 18.81 -2.55 0.62
C ALA A 55 17.91 -3.68 0.08
N PHE A 56 16.77 -3.36 -0.53
CA PHE A 56 15.89 -4.34 -1.17
C PHE A 56 16.28 -4.61 -2.64
N LEU A 57 16.47 -3.54 -3.43
CA LEU A 57 16.60 -3.62 -4.89
C LEU A 57 18.04 -3.83 -5.37
N ASN A 58 19.02 -3.15 -4.78
CA ASN A 58 20.38 -3.13 -5.28
C ASN A 58 21.11 -4.44 -4.94
N PRO A 59 21.50 -5.29 -5.92
CA PRO A 59 22.14 -6.58 -5.64
C PRO A 59 23.44 -6.48 -4.84
N ALA A 60 24.23 -5.40 -5.02
CA ALA A 60 25.51 -5.22 -4.37
C ALA A 60 25.39 -4.75 -2.91
N LEU A 61 24.25 -4.14 -2.55
CA LEU A 61 23.98 -3.58 -1.22
C LEU A 61 22.80 -4.28 -0.54
N ARG A 62 22.39 -5.44 -1.08
CA ARG A 62 21.15 -6.10 -0.67
C ARG A 62 21.27 -6.64 0.74
N ASP A 63 20.37 -6.18 1.61
CA ASP A 63 20.16 -6.71 2.94
C ASP A 63 18.66 -6.69 3.24
N TYR A 64 18.01 -7.85 3.07
CA TYR A 64 16.57 -7.97 3.29
C TYR A 64 16.16 -7.78 4.76
N ARG A 65 17.04 -8.09 5.73
CA ARG A 65 16.71 -7.88 7.15
C ARG A 65 16.67 -6.39 7.45
N LEU A 66 17.66 -5.65 6.96
CA LEU A 66 17.67 -4.20 7.06
C LEU A 66 16.49 -3.59 6.31
N ALA A 67 16.27 -3.97 5.05
CA ALA A 67 15.14 -3.49 4.24
C ALA A 67 13.81 -3.67 4.97
N ARG A 68 13.56 -4.87 5.53
CA ARG A 68 12.35 -5.19 6.29
C ARG A 68 12.21 -4.30 7.52
N LYS A 69 13.28 -4.08 8.28
CA LYS A 69 13.30 -3.17 9.45
C LYS A 69 12.98 -1.73 9.04
N ARG A 70 13.58 -1.24 7.96
CA ARG A 70 13.39 0.14 7.48
C ARG A 70 11.96 0.35 6.95
N MET A 71 11.47 -0.58 6.12
CA MET A 71 10.11 -0.51 5.57
C MET A 71 9.02 -0.72 6.63
N ALA A 72 9.28 -1.50 7.69
CA ALA A 72 8.39 -1.56 8.85
C ALA A 72 8.20 -0.18 9.50
N ARG A 73 9.28 0.60 9.65
CA ARG A 73 9.20 1.97 10.18
C ARG A 73 8.47 2.91 9.23
N VAL A 74 8.74 2.84 7.92
CA VAL A 74 8.04 3.66 6.91
C VAL A 74 6.55 3.36 6.91
N CYS A 75 6.20 2.07 6.83
CA CYS A 75 4.82 1.64 6.85
C CYS A 75 4.13 2.07 8.15
N ALA A 76 4.77 1.99 9.31
CA ALA A 76 4.20 2.45 10.58
C ALA A 76 4.09 3.99 10.72
N SER A 77 4.69 4.76 9.81
CA SER A 77 4.64 6.22 9.86
C SER A 77 3.27 6.78 9.45
N ARG A 78 3.03 8.05 9.77
CA ARG A 78 1.85 8.81 9.31
C ARG A 78 2.08 9.50 7.96
N ASP A 79 3.24 9.29 7.35
CA ASP A 79 3.59 9.95 6.10
C ASP A 79 2.67 9.49 4.97
N VAL A 80 1.95 10.45 4.40
CA VAL A 80 0.90 10.16 3.42
C VAL A 80 1.47 9.79 2.05
N GLY A 81 2.72 10.18 1.78
CA GLY A 81 3.41 9.91 0.53
C GLY A 81 4.07 8.54 0.56
N MET A 82 5.06 8.35 1.43
CA MET A 82 5.94 7.17 1.51
C MET A 82 5.33 6.02 2.29
N GLY A 83 4.43 6.27 3.25
CA GLY A 83 3.80 5.22 4.06
C GLY A 83 3.22 4.07 3.24
N PRO A 84 2.35 4.34 2.24
CA PRO A 84 1.76 3.31 1.38
C PRO A 84 2.81 2.47 0.62
N TYR A 85 3.82 3.11 0.02
CA TYR A 85 4.91 2.41 -0.68
C TYR A 85 5.74 1.55 0.28
N GLY A 86 6.04 2.07 1.47
CA GLY A 86 6.73 1.32 2.53
C GLY A 86 5.95 0.08 2.94
N CYS A 87 4.62 0.19 3.05
CA CYS A 87 3.75 -0.94 3.30
C CYS A 87 3.73 -1.96 2.17
N THR A 88 3.77 -1.54 0.89
CA THR A 88 3.92 -2.47 -0.24
C THR A 88 5.21 -3.29 -0.13
N TYR A 89 6.36 -2.64 0.08
CA TYR A 89 7.63 -3.36 0.22
C TYR A 89 7.64 -4.29 1.43
N LEU A 90 7.12 -3.84 2.57
CA LEU A 90 7.00 -4.66 3.77
C LEU A 90 6.13 -5.90 3.52
N GLY A 91 4.99 -5.71 2.88
CA GLY A 91 4.07 -6.79 2.52
C GLY A 91 4.73 -7.83 1.62
N ILE A 92 5.50 -7.41 0.62
CA ILE A 92 6.28 -8.31 -0.25
C ILE A 92 7.28 -9.12 0.57
N MET A 93 8.08 -8.45 1.42
CA MET A 93 9.07 -9.13 2.24
C MET A 93 8.45 -10.12 3.24
N GLN A 94 7.30 -9.78 3.82
CA GLN A 94 6.54 -10.68 4.70
C GLN A 94 5.94 -11.86 3.94
N ARG A 95 5.39 -11.64 2.73
CA ARG A 95 4.84 -12.70 1.87
C ARG A 95 5.92 -13.70 1.48
N ASP A 96 7.08 -13.19 1.10
CA ASP A 96 8.12 -14.00 0.46
C ASP A 96 9.18 -14.50 1.45
N GLY A 97 9.07 -14.14 2.74
CA GLY A 97 10.06 -14.51 3.76
C GLY A 97 11.42 -13.85 3.54
N LEU A 98 11.45 -12.67 2.91
CA LEU A 98 12.68 -11.94 2.68
C LEU A 98 13.11 -11.25 3.98
N GLY A 99 14.30 -11.57 4.45
CA GLY A 99 14.85 -11.00 5.69
C GLY A 99 14.19 -11.50 6.97
N GLY A 100 13.51 -12.65 6.94
CA GLY A 100 12.88 -13.26 8.13
C GLY A 100 11.86 -14.32 7.75
N GLU A 101 11.02 -14.72 8.69
CA GLU A 101 9.95 -15.69 8.41
C GLU A 101 8.89 -15.13 7.46
N ARG A 102 8.23 -16.05 6.74
CA ARG A 102 7.04 -15.76 5.94
C ARG A 102 5.84 -15.55 6.87
N LEU A 103 5.18 -14.41 6.72
CA LEU A 103 4.09 -13.94 7.57
C LEU A 103 2.89 -13.54 6.69
N ALA A 104 2.04 -14.51 6.34
CA ALA A 104 0.97 -14.31 5.35
C ALA A 104 -0.12 -13.32 5.81
N GLY A 105 -0.51 -13.38 7.09
CA GLY A 105 -1.51 -12.46 7.64
C GLY A 105 -0.98 -11.04 7.73
N GLU A 106 0.22 -10.87 8.26
CA GLU A 106 0.92 -9.58 8.38
C GLU A 106 1.20 -8.97 7.02
N SER A 107 1.54 -9.79 6.03
CA SER A 107 1.68 -9.35 4.64
C SER A 107 0.39 -8.76 4.10
N ALA A 108 -0.75 -9.44 4.30
CA ALA A 108 -2.05 -8.92 3.90
C ALA A 108 -2.38 -7.61 4.63
N TYR A 109 -2.08 -7.50 5.93
CA TYR A 109 -2.25 -6.24 6.68
C TYR A 109 -1.40 -5.11 6.10
N SER A 110 -0.15 -5.39 5.73
CA SER A 110 0.71 -4.40 5.07
C SER A 110 0.11 -3.97 3.73
N PHE A 111 -0.36 -4.90 2.89
CA PHE A 111 -1.00 -4.54 1.62
C PHE A 111 -2.34 -3.80 1.80
N VAL A 112 -3.14 -4.14 2.81
CA VAL A 112 -4.33 -3.36 3.18
C VAL A 112 -3.95 -1.92 3.50
N ARG A 113 -2.89 -1.71 4.29
CA ARG A 113 -2.41 -0.35 4.61
C ARG A 113 -1.79 0.39 3.43
N ALA A 114 -1.29 -0.32 2.42
CA ALA A 114 -0.82 0.27 1.16
C ALA A 114 -1.98 0.65 0.23
N CYS A 115 -3.08 -0.11 0.26
CA CYS A 115 -4.19 0.03 -0.67
C CYS A 115 -5.35 0.89 -0.13
N PHE A 116 -5.85 0.57 1.06
CA PHE A 116 -6.97 1.25 1.72
C PHE A 116 -6.44 2.23 2.76
N THR A 117 -5.56 3.11 2.30
CA THR A 117 -4.71 3.94 3.14
C THR A 117 -5.52 4.80 4.09
N HIS A 118 -4.83 5.19 5.16
CA HIS A 118 -5.44 5.81 6.32
C HIS A 118 -5.17 7.30 6.48
N ASN A 119 -4.76 7.91 5.38
CA ASN A 119 -4.45 9.32 5.31
C ASN A 119 -5.67 10.06 4.72
N ALA A 120 -5.83 11.33 5.11
CA ALA A 120 -6.97 12.15 4.67
C ALA A 120 -7.05 12.27 3.14
N ASP A 121 -5.90 12.19 2.47
CA ASP A 121 -5.74 12.36 1.03
C ASP A 121 -5.81 11.04 0.24
N HIS A 122 -6.05 9.90 0.92
CA HIS A 122 -6.10 8.55 0.34
C HIS A 122 -5.03 8.30 -0.74
N ASN A 123 -3.81 8.79 -0.48
CA ASN A 123 -2.65 8.46 -1.30
C ASN A 123 -2.32 7.00 -1.05
N LEU A 124 -2.18 6.23 -2.12
CA LEU A 124 -2.05 4.77 -2.09
C LEU A 124 -0.92 4.34 -3.03
N ASP A 125 -0.50 3.08 -2.94
CA ASP A 125 0.34 2.44 -3.96
C ASP A 125 -0.49 1.38 -4.69
N GLY A 126 -0.84 1.63 -5.95
CA GLY A 126 -1.67 0.71 -6.73
C GLY A 126 -1.05 -0.70 -6.86
N ARG A 127 0.28 -0.83 -6.72
CA ARG A 127 0.93 -2.16 -6.66
C ARG A 127 0.65 -2.90 -5.36
N GLY A 128 0.47 -2.17 -4.26
CA GLY A 128 -0.02 -2.72 -3.00
C GLY A 128 -1.44 -3.26 -3.12
N CYS A 129 -2.31 -2.54 -3.84
CA CYS A 129 -3.65 -3.03 -4.20
C CYS A 129 -3.61 -4.28 -5.07
N ALA A 130 -2.77 -4.30 -6.10
CA ALA A 130 -2.58 -5.48 -6.95
C ALA A 130 -2.12 -6.68 -6.11
N ALA A 131 -1.09 -6.51 -5.28
CA ALA A 131 -0.58 -7.57 -4.41
C ALA A 131 -1.61 -8.08 -3.40
N LEU A 132 -2.46 -7.20 -2.87
CA LEU A 132 -3.58 -7.59 -2.01
C LEU A 132 -4.59 -8.45 -2.78
N GLY A 133 -5.03 -8.01 -3.97
CA GLY A 133 -6.02 -8.72 -4.78
C GLY A 133 -5.52 -10.06 -5.34
N ASP A 134 -4.23 -10.12 -5.72
CA ASP A 134 -3.59 -11.32 -6.26
C ASP A 134 -3.29 -12.36 -5.16
N GLY A 135 -3.00 -11.90 -3.94
CA GLY A 135 -2.51 -12.71 -2.84
C GLY A 135 -3.40 -12.73 -1.60
N LEU A 136 -4.68 -12.38 -1.71
CA LEU A 136 -5.59 -12.28 -0.56
C LEU A 136 -5.67 -13.62 0.18
N PRO A 137 -5.27 -13.70 1.46
CA PRO A 137 -5.32 -14.95 2.21
C PRO A 137 -6.76 -15.34 2.56
N THR A 138 -6.97 -16.62 2.86
CA THR A 138 -8.27 -17.13 3.34
C THR A 138 -8.68 -16.52 4.68
N ALA A 139 -9.97 -16.52 4.99
CA ALA A 139 -10.52 -16.04 6.26
C ALA A 139 -9.82 -16.68 7.48
N ARG A 140 -9.55 -18.00 7.40
CA ARG A 140 -8.84 -18.76 8.45
C ARG A 140 -7.43 -18.21 8.73
N VAL A 141 -6.66 -17.88 7.69
CA VAL A 141 -5.31 -17.29 7.85
C VAL A 141 -5.41 -15.91 8.51
N MET A 142 -6.50 -15.19 8.25
CA MET A 142 -6.76 -13.89 8.87
C MET A 142 -7.41 -13.98 10.26
N GLY A 143 -7.71 -15.19 10.75
CA GLY A 143 -8.42 -15.40 12.02
C GLY A 143 -9.86 -14.86 11.99
N ARG A 144 -10.54 -14.96 10.85
CA ARG A 144 -11.88 -14.39 10.59
C ARG A 144 -12.86 -15.46 10.09
N SER A 145 -14.15 -15.18 10.19
CA SER A 145 -15.19 -15.96 9.50
C SER A 145 -15.28 -15.55 8.02
N ASP A 146 -15.82 -16.43 7.17
CA ASP A 146 -16.03 -16.13 5.75
C ASP A 146 -16.97 -14.93 5.54
N ALA A 147 -17.96 -14.76 6.43
CA ALA A 147 -18.85 -13.60 6.41
C ALA A 147 -18.11 -12.27 6.69
N GLN A 148 -17.07 -12.29 7.53
CA GLN A 148 -16.21 -11.14 7.83
C GLN A 148 -15.03 -11.00 6.86
N TRP A 149 -14.89 -11.94 5.92
CA TRP A 149 -13.82 -11.98 4.95
C TRP A 149 -14.32 -12.53 3.59
N PRO A 150 -15.31 -11.88 2.96
CA PRO A 150 -15.88 -12.32 1.70
C PRO A 150 -14.84 -12.18 0.59
N HIS A 151 -14.11 -13.27 0.34
CA HIS A 151 -12.83 -13.26 -0.36
C HIS A 151 -12.89 -12.58 -1.73
N GLU A 152 -13.83 -12.96 -2.59
CA GLU A 152 -13.98 -12.35 -3.93
C GLU A 152 -14.38 -10.88 -3.88
N TYR A 153 -15.22 -10.48 -2.92
CA TYR A 153 -15.58 -9.07 -2.77
C TYR A 153 -14.39 -8.21 -2.31
N LEU A 154 -13.57 -8.72 -1.39
CA LEU A 154 -12.37 -8.02 -0.96
C LEU A 154 -11.33 -7.91 -2.09
N ARG A 155 -11.20 -8.94 -2.94
CA ARG A 155 -10.38 -8.87 -4.17
C ARG A 155 -10.90 -7.81 -5.12
N TYR A 156 -12.22 -7.80 -5.37
CA TYR A 156 -12.88 -6.78 -6.18
C TYR A 156 -12.57 -5.37 -5.66
N LEU A 157 -12.77 -5.11 -4.37
CA LEU A 157 -12.50 -3.80 -3.76
C LEU A 157 -11.02 -3.41 -3.89
N ALA A 158 -10.09 -4.34 -3.70
CA ALA A 158 -8.66 -4.06 -3.84
C ALA A 158 -8.30 -3.63 -5.26
N TYR A 159 -8.81 -4.34 -6.28
CA TYR A 159 -8.57 -3.97 -7.67
C TYR A 159 -9.27 -2.69 -8.09
N ALA A 160 -10.51 -2.46 -7.65
CA ALA A 160 -11.22 -1.20 -7.87
C ALA A 160 -10.47 -0.02 -7.22
N MET A 161 -9.90 -0.21 -6.03
CA MET A 161 -9.06 0.80 -5.39
C MET A 161 -7.79 1.07 -6.19
N GLY A 162 -7.10 0.02 -6.65
CA GLY A 162 -5.93 0.16 -7.51
C GLY A 162 -6.24 0.80 -8.88
N CYS A 163 -7.44 0.60 -9.42
CA CYS A 163 -7.90 1.28 -10.64
C CYS A 163 -7.83 2.81 -10.49
N THR A 164 -8.17 3.33 -9.30
CA THR A 164 -8.12 4.77 -9.00
C THR A 164 -6.71 5.36 -9.01
N ASP A 165 -5.67 4.54 -9.10
CA ASP A 165 -4.27 4.96 -9.19
C ASP A 165 -3.73 4.96 -10.63
N GLY A 166 -4.64 4.99 -11.61
CA GLY A 166 -4.27 5.01 -13.03
C GLY A 166 -3.67 3.69 -13.49
N MET A 167 -4.15 2.56 -12.96
CA MET A 167 -3.71 1.22 -13.36
C MET A 167 -4.83 0.47 -14.13
N PRO A 168 -4.92 0.61 -15.47
CA PRO A 168 -6.00 0.03 -16.28
C PRO A 168 -6.15 -1.48 -16.12
N ALA A 169 -5.04 -2.20 -15.93
CA ALA A 169 -5.06 -3.64 -15.69
C ALA A 169 -5.85 -4.02 -14.42
N LEU A 170 -5.83 -3.17 -13.39
CA LEU A 170 -6.59 -3.42 -12.16
C LEU A 170 -8.07 -3.09 -12.35
N CYS A 171 -8.40 -2.06 -13.14
CA CYS A 171 -9.78 -1.81 -13.56
C CYS A 171 -10.38 -3.03 -14.30
N ALA A 172 -9.61 -3.61 -15.22
CA ALA A 172 -10.01 -4.81 -15.96
C ALA A 172 -10.25 -6.01 -15.02
N LYS A 173 -9.31 -6.30 -14.11
CA LYS A 173 -9.46 -7.37 -13.11
C LYS A 173 -10.70 -7.18 -12.23
N ALA A 174 -10.97 -5.96 -11.76
CA ALA A 174 -12.17 -5.67 -10.97
C ALA A 174 -13.45 -5.92 -11.79
N GLY A 175 -13.49 -5.45 -13.03
CA GLY A 175 -14.63 -5.68 -13.93
C GLY A 175 -14.84 -7.15 -14.28
N GLU A 176 -13.77 -7.94 -14.42
CA GLU A 176 -13.85 -9.39 -14.62
C GLU A 176 -14.45 -10.12 -13.41
N ILE A 177 -14.00 -9.79 -12.19
CA ILE A 177 -14.57 -10.36 -10.96
C ILE A 177 -16.05 -10.04 -10.83
N TYR A 178 -16.44 -8.79 -11.10
CA TYR A 178 -17.83 -8.37 -11.05
C TYR A 178 -18.70 -9.16 -12.04
N ARG A 179 -18.31 -9.22 -13.33
CA ARG A 179 -19.06 -9.97 -14.36
C ARG A 179 -19.14 -11.47 -14.05
N ALA A 180 -18.06 -12.05 -13.53
CA ALA A 180 -18.06 -13.44 -13.09
C ALA A 180 -19.01 -13.67 -11.91
N GLY A 181 -19.06 -12.73 -10.95
CA GLY A 181 -20.01 -12.72 -9.86
C GLY A 181 -21.46 -12.67 -10.35
N GLU A 182 -21.77 -11.83 -11.33
CA GLU A 182 -23.12 -11.73 -11.91
C GLU A 182 -23.53 -13.03 -12.61
N ALA A 183 -22.65 -13.57 -13.46
CA ALA A 183 -22.91 -14.82 -14.17
C ALA A 183 -23.15 -16.00 -13.20
N ALA A 184 -22.49 -15.98 -12.04
CA ALA A 184 -22.63 -16.99 -11.00
C ALA A 184 -23.72 -16.67 -9.96
N SER A 185 -24.39 -15.52 -10.04
CA SER A 185 -25.31 -15.02 -8.99
C SER A 185 -24.69 -15.06 -7.59
N ALA A 186 -23.43 -14.62 -7.48
CA ALA A 186 -22.66 -14.77 -6.25
C ALA A 186 -23.22 -13.94 -5.09
N ASP A 187 -23.32 -14.55 -3.90
CA ASP A 187 -23.89 -13.92 -2.70
C ASP A 187 -23.24 -12.58 -2.32
N TRP A 188 -21.96 -12.42 -2.62
CA TRP A 188 -21.21 -11.20 -2.29
C TRP A 188 -21.71 -9.96 -3.05
N LEU A 189 -22.41 -10.13 -4.17
CA LEU A 189 -23.03 -9.01 -4.90
C LEU A 189 -24.08 -8.28 -4.05
N VAL A 190 -24.75 -8.99 -3.13
CA VAL A 190 -25.68 -8.37 -2.18
C VAL A 190 -24.96 -7.35 -1.29
N LEU A 191 -23.74 -7.68 -0.84
CA LEU A 191 -22.91 -6.74 -0.06
C LEU A 191 -22.47 -5.56 -0.90
N CYS A 192 -22.17 -5.79 -2.19
CA CYS A 192 -21.70 -4.72 -3.04
C CYS A 192 -22.81 -3.73 -3.43
N GLU A 193 -24.01 -4.22 -3.69
CA GLU A 193 -25.18 -3.40 -4.03
C GLU A 193 -25.95 -2.89 -2.80
N ASP A 194 -25.46 -3.16 -1.58
CA ASP A 194 -26.10 -2.71 -0.35
C ASP A 194 -26.31 -1.18 -0.38
N PRO A 195 -27.58 -0.71 -0.36
CA PRO A 195 -27.89 0.71 -0.45
C PRO A 195 -27.47 1.51 0.78
N SER A 196 -27.17 0.83 1.90
CA SER A 196 -26.67 1.41 3.16
C SER A 196 -25.15 1.54 3.18
N ALA A 197 -24.43 0.84 2.30
CA ALA A 197 -23.00 1.00 2.16
C ALA A 197 -22.65 2.38 1.58
N PRO A 198 -21.45 2.93 1.89
CA PRO A 198 -21.00 4.20 1.32
C PRO A 198 -21.18 4.21 -0.20
N ARG A 199 -21.93 5.18 -0.74
CA ARG A 199 -22.19 5.26 -2.18
C ARG A 199 -21.10 6.05 -2.86
N ALA A 200 -20.67 5.56 -4.03
CA ALA A 200 -19.91 6.40 -4.93
C ALA A 200 -20.82 7.50 -5.48
N PRO A 201 -20.26 8.65 -5.87
CA PRO A 201 -21.01 9.76 -6.44
C PRO A 201 -21.72 9.42 -7.76
N ALA A 202 -21.50 8.21 -8.32
CA ALA A 202 -22.03 7.84 -9.61
C ALA A 202 -22.40 6.34 -9.76
N GLY A 203 -23.09 5.70 -8.82
CA GLY A 203 -23.89 4.50 -9.19
C GLY A 203 -23.62 3.19 -8.47
N THR A 204 -23.80 2.09 -9.21
CA THR A 204 -23.83 0.69 -8.74
C THR A 204 -22.45 0.16 -8.38
N CYS A 205 -22.37 -1.04 -7.79
CA CYS A 205 -21.10 -1.70 -7.52
C CYS A 205 -20.20 -1.71 -8.75
N GLN A 206 -20.73 -2.14 -9.90
CA GLN A 206 -19.99 -2.22 -11.16
C GLN A 206 -19.17 -0.97 -11.49
N MET A 207 -19.74 0.20 -11.23
CA MET A 207 -19.14 1.49 -11.58
C MET A 207 -17.93 1.85 -10.73
N LEU A 208 -17.72 1.22 -9.57
CA LEU A 208 -16.56 1.52 -8.71
C LEU A 208 -15.21 1.18 -9.36
N ALA A 209 -15.22 0.38 -10.43
CA ALA A 209 -14.04 0.04 -11.23
C ALA A 209 -13.97 0.79 -12.57
N ASP A 210 -14.85 1.76 -12.82
CA ASP A 210 -14.84 2.57 -14.04
C ASP A 210 -13.68 3.59 -13.97
N PRO A 211 -12.67 3.50 -14.86
CA PRO A 211 -11.57 4.45 -14.87
C PRO A 211 -12.04 5.90 -15.07
N ALA A 212 -13.17 6.14 -15.76
CA ALA A 212 -13.70 7.47 -15.98
C ALA A 212 -14.04 8.20 -14.67
N LEU A 213 -14.51 7.48 -13.64
CA LEU A 213 -14.81 8.04 -12.32
C LEU A 213 -13.56 8.46 -11.52
N SER A 214 -12.37 8.05 -11.98
CA SER A 214 -11.09 8.38 -11.36
C SER A 214 -10.28 9.41 -12.17
N ALA A 215 -10.77 9.83 -13.33
CA ALA A 215 -10.04 10.77 -14.20
C ALA A 215 -9.80 12.11 -13.49
N GLU A 216 -10.87 12.69 -12.93
CA GLU A 216 -10.83 13.94 -12.18
C GLU A 216 -10.37 13.72 -10.73
N ASN A 217 -9.47 14.57 -10.22
CA ASN A 217 -8.89 14.41 -8.88
C ASN A 217 -9.96 14.40 -7.77
N GLY A 218 -10.90 15.35 -7.80
CA GLY A 218 -11.97 15.41 -6.79
C GLY A 218 -12.83 14.14 -6.76
N GLN A 219 -13.20 13.62 -7.94
CA GLN A 219 -14.00 12.39 -8.06
C GLN A 219 -13.21 11.16 -7.61
N ARG A 220 -11.93 11.06 -8.01
CA ARG A 220 -11.01 10.02 -7.57
C ARG A 220 -10.93 9.93 -6.05
N GLN A 221 -10.82 11.06 -5.37
CA GLN A 221 -10.75 11.09 -3.91
C GLN A 221 -12.05 10.65 -3.24
N ILE A 222 -13.20 11.00 -3.80
CA ILE A 222 -14.49 10.51 -3.31
C ILE A 222 -14.60 8.99 -3.54
N LEU A 223 -14.20 8.50 -4.70
CA LEU A 223 -14.21 7.08 -5.02
C LEU A 223 -13.29 6.27 -4.07
N ARG A 224 -12.07 6.75 -3.82
CA ARG A 224 -11.14 6.15 -2.86
C ARG A 224 -11.74 6.09 -1.45
N ARG A 225 -12.33 7.18 -0.95
CA ARG A 225 -13.05 7.20 0.34
C ARG A 225 -14.18 6.19 0.39
N THR A 226 -14.94 6.07 -0.70
CA THR A 226 -16.06 5.12 -0.82
C THR A 226 -15.56 3.68 -0.71
N LEU A 227 -14.54 3.33 -1.48
CA LEU A 227 -13.93 2.00 -1.49
C LEU A 227 -13.31 1.64 -0.15
N ALA A 228 -12.59 2.58 0.48
CA ALA A 228 -12.04 2.40 1.83
C ALA A 228 -13.16 2.20 2.86
N GLY A 229 -14.22 3.00 2.82
CA GLY A 229 -15.37 2.85 3.71
C GLY A 229 -16.03 1.48 3.58
N ARG A 230 -16.25 1.01 2.35
CA ARG A 230 -16.79 -0.34 2.08
C ARG A 230 -15.89 -1.45 2.63
N PHE A 231 -14.58 -1.35 2.39
CA PHE A 231 -13.62 -2.31 2.93
C PHE A 231 -13.68 -2.38 4.46
N VAL A 232 -13.74 -1.22 5.13
CA VAL A 232 -13.84 -1.12 6.60
C VAL A 232 -15.16 -1.71 7.09
N THR A 233 -16.29 -1.39 6.47
CA THR A 233 -17.61 -1.93 6.87
C THR A 233 -17.63 -3.46 6.85
N VAL A 234 -17.04 -4.08 5.82
CA VAL A 234 -17.04 -5.54 5.66
C VAL A 234 -16.06 -6.21 6.60
N THR A 235 -14.84 -5.67 6.71
CA THR A 235 -13.76 -6.35 7.45
C THR A 235 -13.69 -5.94 8.91
N GLY A 236 -14.26 -4.80 9.30
CA GLY A 236 -14.00 -4.17 10.59
C GLY A 236 -12.51 -3.89 10.83
N LEU A 237 -11.66 -3.96 9.80
CA LEU A 237 -10.26 -3.57 9.90
C LEU A 237 -10.21 -2.07 9.73
N PRO A 238 -9.95 -1.31 10.79
CA PRO A 238 -9.72 0.10 10.62
C PRO A 238 -8.45 0.25 9.78
N ALA A 239 -8.45 1.22 8.88
CA ALA A 239 -7.25 1.60 8.15
C ALA A 239 -6.12 2.08 9.12
N VAL A 240 -6.46 2.39 10.41
CA VAL A 240 -5.55 2.84 11.49
C VAL A 240 -5.75 2.05 12.79
N ARG A 241 -4.68 1.74 13.51
CA ARG A 241 -4.70 1.63 14.98
C ARG A 241 -4.19 2.93 15.59
#